data_AF-A0A0P1AB98-F1
#
_entry.id   AF-A0A0P1AB98-F1
#
_cell.length_a   1.000
_cell.length_b   1.000
_cell.length_c   1.000
_cell.angle_alpha   90.00
_cell.angle_beta   90.00
_cell.angle_gamma   90.00
#
_symmetry.space_group_name_H-M   'P 1'
#
loop_
_entity.id
_entity.type
_entity.pdbx_description
1 polymer ?
#
loop_
_entity_poly.entity_id
_entity_poly.type
_entity_poly.pdbx_seq_one_letter_code
_entity_poly.pdbx_strand_id
1 'polypeptide(L)'
;MTMSLDAALQYFTSTHVDETQIAAQSESEIKPVVLLSIPSTAGYTQKRELQNLIVPLAFLFRGQESLFCGRDDISLVKLFSKEVETPNVKVFKNGAKVATVTTDGELKDHISTLVEHIGWSPDCPDLTHLDNYLAPIDSDTLLSDVTAFTVATGQRDYVANAANVSSIIWHAFLQANRSINWVGFYFVRPLTNPKATDHDHILLLGPFMGKPACSRIRYQNGVCGASWRTKSVQRVANVHEYPGHIACDDASKSELVTPVLNKQGEVVALIDLDCPRKNGFSVDDERTIVQVARIISEACDWANVGMPYTQP
;
A
#
# COMPACT_ATOMS: atom_id res chain seq x y z
N MET A 1 -14.18 2.26 7.71
CA MET A 1 -13.60 3.59 7.42
C MET A 1 -12.49 3.39 6.43
N THR A 2 -12.43 4.25 5.43
CA THR A 2 -12.55 3.80 4.05
C THR A 2 -11.61 4.57 3.13
N MET A 3 -11.08 3.87 2.12
CA MET A 3 -10.36 4.42 0.97
C MET A 3 -10.97 5.76 0.48
N SER A 4 -10.14 6.69 -0.01
CA SER A 4 -10.65 7.97 -0.54
C SER A 4 -11.49 7.74 -1.80
N LEU A 5 -12.46 8.64 -2.06
CA LEU A 5 -13.24 8.60 -3.29
C LEU A 5 -12.33 8.72 -4.53
N ASP A 6 -11.30 9.57 -4.47
CA ASP A 6 -10.40 9.80 -5.60
C ASP A 6 -9.60 8.53 -5.95
N ALA A 7 -9.10 7.80 -4.96
CA ALA A 7 -8.45 6.50 -5.18
C ALA A 7 -9.41 5.47 -5.80
N ALA A 8 -10.69 5.45 -5.38
CA ALA A 8 -11.69 4.58 -5.99
C ALA A 8 -11.89 4.86 -7.48
N LEU A 9 -11.90 6.13 -7.84
CA LEU A 9 -12.16 6.59 -9.20
C LEU A 9 -10.97 6.38 -10.14
N GLN A 10 -9.75 6.19 -9.61
CA GLN A 10 -8.55 5.89 -10.41
C GLN A 10 -8.63 4.54 -11.11
N TYR A 11 -9.36 3.56 -10.57
CA TYR A 11 -9.58 2.27 -11.23
C TYR A 11 -10.36 2.38 -12.55
N PHE A 12 -11.12 3.47 -12.74
CA PHE A 12 -12.01 3.65 -13.87
C PHE A 12 -11.43 4.63 -14.89
N THR A 13 -11.35 4.20 -16.15
CA THR A 13 -10.93 5.05 -17.26
C THR A 13 -12.11 5.90 -17.74
N SER A 14 -11.90 7.20 -17.99
CA SER A 14 -12.97 8.06 -18.51
C SER A 14 -13.37 7.63 -19.92
N THR A 15 -14.66 7.57 -20.19
CA THR A 15 -15.22 7.30 -21.51
C THR A 15 -16.22 8.38 -21.92
N HIS A 16 -16.45 8.50 -23.23
CA HIS A 16 -17.43 9.40 -23.85
C HIS A 16 -18.45 8.64 -24.71
N VAL A 17 -18.38 7.31 -24.70
CA VAL A 17 -19.28 6.44 -25.48
C VAL A 17 -20.55 6.11 -24.68
N ASP A 18 -21.64 5.86 -25.38
CA ASP A 18 -22.93 5.54 -24.77
C ASP A 18 -23.02 4.07 -24.31
N GLU A 19 -24.12 3.71 -23.62
CA GLU A 19 -24.34 2.34 -23.14
C GLU A 19 -24.41 1.31 -24.26
N THR A 20 -24.86 1.68 -25.47
CA THR A 20 -24.93 0.77 -26.62
C THR A 20 -23.53 0.40 -27.10
N GLN A 21 -22.64 1.39 -27.16
CA GLN A 21 -21.24 1.19 -27.50
C GLN A 21 -20.49 0.41 -26.41
N ILE A 22 -20.79 0.65 -25.13
CA ILE A 22 -20.24 -0.13 -24.01
C ILE A 22 -20.71 -1.59 -24.06
N ALA A 23 -21.98 -1.82 -24.39
CA ALA A 23 -22.50 -3.16 -24.59
C ALA A 23 -21.75 -3.87 -25.71
N ALA A 24 -21.58 -3.23 -26.86
CA ALA A 24 -20.80 -3.77 -27.99
C ALA A 24 -19.34 -4.04 -27.62
N GLN A 25 -18.72 -3.20 -26.79
CA GLN A 25 -17.37 -3.43 -26.26
C GLN A 25 -17.29 -4.73 -25.44
N SER A 26 -18.27 -4.97 -24.56
CA SER A 26 -18.31 -6.19 -23.75
C SER A 26 -18.44 -7.48 -24.58
N GLU A 27 -19.02 -7.38 -25.77
CA GLU A 27 -19.12 -8.49 -26.73
C GLU A 27 -17.81 -8.70 -27.49
N SER A 28 -17.19 -7.62 -27.97
CA SER A 28 -15.97 -7.69 -28.78
C SER A 28 -14.73 -8.09 -27.98
N GLU A 29 -14.60 -7.62 -26.74
CA GLU A 29 -13.48 -7.94 -25.86
C GLU A 29 -13.63 -9.31 -25.17
N ILE A 30 -14.84 -9.90 -25.19
CA ILE A 30 -15.18 -11.11 -24.43
C ILE A 30 -14.84 -10.93 -22.94
N LYS A 31 -15.04 -9.71 -22.43
CA LYS A 31 -14.77 -9.30 -21.05
C LYS A 31 -15.94 -8.48 -20.52
N PRO A 32 -16.38 -8.69 -19.27
CA PRO A 32 -17.35 -7.82 -18.65
C PRO A 32 -16.86 -6.37 -18.61
N VAL A 33 -17.73 -5.42 -18.94
CA VAL A 33 -17.46 -3.98 -18.78
C VAL A 33 -18.27 -3.45 -17.60
N VAL A 34 -17.58 -2.87 -16.62
CA VAL A 34 -18.21 -2.19 -15.47
C VAL A 34 -18.21 -0.69 -15.74
N LEU A 35 -19.41 -0.14 -15.88
CA LEU A 35 -19.64 1.28 -16.10
C LEU A 35 -20.04 1.96 -14.79
N LEU A 36 -19.22 2.89 -14.31
CA LEU A 36 -19.57 3.85 -13.28
C LEU A 36 -20.16 5.11 -13.91
N SER A 37 -21.47 5.29 -13.78
CA SER A 37 -22.18 6.48 -14.23
C SER A 37 -22.15 7.55 -13.15
N ILE A 38 -21.67 8.75 -13.48
CA ILE A 38 -21.49 9.87 -12.56
C ILE A 38 -22.24 11.09 -13.09
N PRO A 39 -23.01 11.81 -12.24
CA PRO A 39 -23.60 13.09 -12.62
C PRO A 39 -22.54 14.11 -13.05
N SER A 40 -22.72 14.73 -14.22
CA SER A 40 -21.78 15.74 -14.76
C SER A 40 -21.70 17.02 -13.93
N THR A 41 -22.74 17.32 -13.16
CA THR A 41 -22.80 18.42 -12.18
C THR A 41 -23.04 17.85 -10.80
N ALA A 42 -21.97 17.45 -10.11
CA ALA A 42 -22.07 16.89 -8.77
C ALA A 42 -22.06 18.01 -7.70
N GLY A 43 -23.19 18.21 -7.03
CA GLY A 43 -23.25 18.96 -5.79
C GLY A 43 -22.72 18.14 -4.61
N TYR A 44 -22.83 18.70 -3.40
CA TYR A 44 -22.39 18.02 -2.18
C TYR A 44 -23.08 16.66 -1.97
N THR A 45 -24.39 16.59 -2.23
CA THR A 45 -25.19 15.37 -2.09
C THR A 45 -24.70 14.27 -3.05
N GLN A 46 -24.54 14.59 -4.33
CA GLN A 46 -24.09 13.62 -5.35
C GLN A 46 -22.67 13.12 -5.07
N LYS A 47 -21.78 13.99 -4.57
CA LYS A 47 -20.42 13.58 -4.18
C LYS A 47 -20.46 12.60 -3.00
N ARG A 48 -21.33 12.84 -2.02
CA ARG A 48 -21.52 11.93 -0.86
C ARG A 48 -22.12 10.59 -1.29
N GLU A 49 -23.11 10.61 -2.17
CA GLU A 49 -23.71 9.41 -2.74
C GLU A 49 -22.71 8.57 -3.54
N LEU A 50 -21.92 9.23 -4.39
CA LEU A 50 -20.85 8.56 -5.14
C LEU A 50 -19.85 7.90 -4.20
N GLN A 51 -19.42 8.63 -3.16
CA GLN A 51 -18.52 8.10 -2.14
C GLN A 51 -19.11 6.88 -1.44
N ASN A 52 -20.37 6.95 -1.00
CA ASN A 52 -21.03 5.84 -0.31
C ASN A 52 -21.23 4.61 -1.21
N LEU A 53 -21.39 4.81 -2.51
CA LEU A 53 -21.54 3.71 -3.47
C LEU A 53 -20.20 3.06 -3.80
N ILE A 54 -19.23 3.84 -4.27
CA ILE A 54 -18.05 3.26 -4.93
C ILE A 54 -16.98 2.81 -3.95
N VAL A 55 -16.79 3.56 -2.87
CA VAL A 55 -15.68 3.32 -1.94
C VAL A 55 -15.80 1.95 -1.26
N PRO A 56 -16.98 1.52 -0.78
CA PRO A 56 -17.13 0.18 -0.20
C PRO A 56 -16.98 -0.96 -1.21
N LEU A 57 -17.15 -0.70 -2.51
CA LEU A 57 -17.09 -1.70 -3.58
C LEU A 57 -15.72 -1.76 -4.27
N ALA A 58 -14.85 -0.79 -4.02
CA ALA A 58 -13.58 -0.64 -4.72
C ALA A 58 -12.68 -1.88 -4.69
N PHE A 59 -12.75 -2.66 -3.62
CA PHE A 59 -12.00 -3.90 -3.49
C PHE A 59 -12.34 -4.91 -4.60
N LEU A 60 -13.55 -4.87 -5.18
CA LEU A 60 -13.97 -5.75 -6.28
C LEU A 60 -13.29 -5.41 -7.61
N PHE A 61 -12.81 -4.18 -7.76
CA PHE A 61 -12.29 -3.63 -9.01
C PHE A 61 -10.76 -3.63 -9.08
N ARG A 62 -10.08 -3.84 -7.96
CA ARG A 62 -8.62 -3.89 -7.85
C ARG A 62 -8.05 -5.19 -8.43
N GLY A 63 -6.99 -5.08 -9.24
CA GLY A 63 -6.20 -6.20 -9.76
C GLY A 63 -5.05 -6.65 -8.85
N GLN A 64 -4.49 -7.84 -9.11
CA GLN A 64 -3.38 -8.42 -8.30
C GLN A 64 -2.05 -7.72 -8.48
N GLU A 65 -1.85 -7.05 -9.62
CA GLU A 65 -0.56 -6.49 -9.97
C GLU A 65 -0.33 -5.12 -9.35
N SER A 66 -1.35 -4.32 -9.03
CA SER A 66 -1.19 -3.01 -8.40
C SER A 66 -2.46 -2.49 -7.72
N LEU A 67 -2.26 -1.79 -6.60
CA LEU A 67 -3.24 -0.97 -5.90
C LEU A 67 -3.90 0.11 -6.76
N PHE A 68 -3.31 0.46 -7.91
CA PHE A 68 -3.79 1.48 -8.85
C PHE A 68 -4.24 0.92 -10.18
N CYS A 69 -4.00 -0.37 -10.43
CA CYS A 69 -4.50 -1.01 -11.64
C CYS A 69 -5.85 -1.65 -11.35
N GLY A 70 -6.78 -1.42 -12.28
CA GLY A 70 -7.97 -2.24 -12.36
C GLY A 70 -7.61 -3.70 -12.58
N ARG A 71 -8.58 -4.57 -12.35
CA ARG A 71 -8.54 -5.96 -12.80
C ARG A 71 -8.40 -6.05 -14.32
N ASP A 72 -7.58 -6.97 -14.82
CA ASP A 72 -7.38 -7.17 -16.26
C ASP A 72 -8.45 -8.06 -16.92
N ASP A 73 -9.21 -8.79 -16.11
CA ASP A 73 -10.29 -9.68 -16.55
C ASP A 73 -11.63 -8.97 -16.74
N ILE A 74 -11.71 -7.68 -16.38
CA ILE A 74 -12.86 -6.80 -16.62
C ILE A 74 -12.39 -5.43 -17.13
N SER A 75 -13.26 -4.74 -17.86
CA SER A 75 -12.99 -3.37 -18.33
C SER A 75 -13.72 -2.38 -17.43
N LEU A 76 -12.97 -1.47 -16.78
CA LEU A 76 -13.52 -0.49 -15.83
C LEU A 76 -13.59 0.90 -16.46
N VAL A 77 -14.79 1.42 -16.67
CA VAL A 77 -15.01 2.73 -17.31
C VAL A 77 -15.91 3.64 -16.50
N LYS A 78 -15.66 4.95 -16.52
CA LYS A 78 -16.52 5.97 -15.90
C LYS A 78 -17.04 6.95 -16.95
N LEU A 79 -18.31 7.31 -16.83
CA LEU A 79 -18.97 8.27 -17.71
C LEU A 79 -19.59 9.38 -16.88
N PHE A 80 -19.25 10.63 -17.21
CA PHE A 80 -19.93 11.80 -16.68
C PHE A 80 -21.08 12.17 -17.61
N SER A 81 -22.31 12.13 -17.12
CA SER A 81 -23.51 12.41 -17.93
C SER A 81 -24.45 13.41 -17.25
N LYS A 82 -25.14 14.22 -18.08
CA LYS A 82 -26.23 15.09 -17.62
C LYS A 82 -27.54 14.33 -17.38
N GLU A 83 -27.66 13.14 -17.95
CA GLU A 83 -28.85 12.28 -17.85
C GLU A 83 -28.84 11.42 -16.57
N VAL A 84 -27.73 11.45 -15.84
CA VAL A 84 -27.54 10.70 -14.60
C VAL A 84 -27.75 11.65 -13.43
N GLU A 85 -28.85 11.47 -12.70
CA GLU A 85 -29.14 12.24 -11.47
C GLU A 85 -28.39 11.67 -10.25
N THR A 86 -28.37 10.34 -10.12
CA THR A 86 -27.69 9.63 -9.02
C THR A 86 -26.62 8.67 -9.55
N PRO A 87 -25.46 8.58 -8.87
CA PRO A 87 -24.41 7.64 -9.24
C PRO A 87 -24.92 6.18 -9.25
N ASN A 88 -24.45 5.41 -10.22
CA ASN A 88 -24.78 3.98 -10.31
C ASN A 88 -23.66 3.21 -11.01
N VAL A 89 -23.56 1.92 -10.70
CA VAL A 89 -22.65 0.97 -11.35
C VAL A 89 -23.47 0.01 -12.20
N LYS A 90 -23.11 -0.15 -13.47
CA LYS A 90 -23.74 -1.09 -14.40
C LYS A 90 -22.71 -2.10 -14.86
N VAL A 91 -23.13 -3.35 -15.07
CA VAL A 91 -22.28 -4.39 -15.65
C VAL A 91 -22.86 -4.77 -17.00
N PHE A 92 -22.00 -4.77 -18.02
CA PHE A 92 -22.29 -5.26 -19.36
C PHE A 92 -21.47 -6.51 -19.63
N LYS A 93 -22.10 -7.53 -20.21
CA LYS A 93 -21.45 -8.81 -20.54
C LYS A 93 -22.12 -9.38 -21.79
N ASN A 94 -21.31 -9.80 -22.76
CA ASN A 94 -21.79 -10.41 -24.01
C ASN A 94 -22.84 -9.54 -24.73
N GLY A 95 -22.60 -8.23 -24.87
CA GLY A 95 -23.49 -7.36 -25.64
C GLY A 95 -24.73 -6.87 -24.90
N ALA A 96 -24.89 -7.21 -23.62
CA ALA A 96 -26.08 -6.87 -22.85
C ALA A 96 -25.74 -6.30 -21.47
N LYS A 97 -26.59 -5.41 -20.97
CA LYS A 97 -26.57 -4.99 -19.56
C LYS A 97 -27.13 -6.12 -18.71
N VAL A 98 -26.33 -6.62 -17.76
CA VAL A 98 -26.68 -7.77 -16.92
C VAL A 98 -26.96 -7.38 -15.47
N ALA A 99 -26.41 -6.25 -15.00
CA ALA A 99 -26.67 -5.77 -13.64
C ALA A 99 -26.66 -4.24 -13.54
N THR A 100 -27.32 -3.73 -12.51
CA THR A 100 -27.29 -2.33 -12.10
C THR A 100 -27.34 -2.25 -10.58
N VAL A 101 -26.40 -1.50 -10.00
CA VAL A 101 -26.30 -1.19 -8.58
C VAL A 101 -26.43 0.32 -8.42
N THR A 102 -27.38 0.76 -7.60
CA THR A 102 -27.62 2.18 -7.29
C THR A 102 -27.11 2.50 -5.88
N THR A 103 -27.30 3.75 -5.45
CA THR A 103 -26.99 4.20 -4.09
C THR A 103 -27.90 3.60 -3.01
N ASP A 104 -29.01 2.96 -3.41
CA ASP A 104 -29.97 2.34 -2.50
C ASP A 104 -29.66 0.86 -2.28
N GLY A 105 -30.06 0.32 -1.12
CA GLY A 105 -29.86 -1.09 -0.77
C GLY A 105 -28.66 -1.34 0.13
N GLU A 106 -28.48 -2.59 0.56
CA GLU A 106 -27.39 -2.98 1.44
C GLU A 106 -26.11 -3.31 0.66
N LEU A 107 -24.94 -3.02 1.25
CA LEU A 107 -23.64 -3.33 0.66
C LEU A 107 -23.50 -4.81 0.27
N LYS A 108 -24.10 -5.72 1.05
CA LYS A 108 -24.07 -7.15 0.76
C LYS A 108 -24.79 -7.50 -0.55
N ASP A 109 -25.90 -6.83 -0.84
CA ASP A 109 -26.67 -7.04 -2.06
C ASP A 109 -25.91 -6.48 -3.27
N HIS A 110 -25.28 -5.31 -3.10
CA HIS A 110 -24.41 -4.72 -4.12
C HIS A 110 -23.25 -5.65 -4.48
N ILE A 111 -22.54 -6.17 -3.47
CA ILE A 111 -21.43 -7.10 -3.68
C ILE A 111 -21.91 -8.37 -4.38
N SER A 112 -23.02 -8.97 -3.91
CA SER A 112 -23.56 -10.21 -4.47
C SER A 112 -23.95 -10.03 -5.94
N THR A 113 -24.62 -8.92 -6.26
CA THR A 113 -25.04 -8.56 -7.62
C THR A 113 -23.85 -8.39 -8.57
N LEU A 114 -22.78 -7.72 -8.13
CA LEU A 114 -21.61 -7.50 -8.98
C LEU A 114 -20.83 -8.80 -9.17
N VAL A 115 -20.49 -9.49 -8.08
CA VAL A 115 -19.66 -10.71 -8.11
C VAL A 115 -20.28 -11.82 -8.97
N GLU A 116 -21.60 -11.93 -9.06
CA GLU A 116 -22.25 -12.88 -9.96
C GLU A 116 -21.81 -12.73 -11.43
N HIS A 117 -21.52 -11.50 -11.87
CA HIS A 117 -21.19 -11.20 -13.25
C HIS A 117 -19.71 -10.98 -13.51
N ILE A 118 -19.02 -10.36 -12.56
CA ILE A 118 -17.59 -10.02 -12.66
C ILE A 118 -16.68 -10.92 -11.84
N GLY A 119 -17.21 -11.78 -10.97
CA GLY A 119 -16.41 -12.58 -10.04
C GLY A 119 -15.79 -11.73 -8.92
N TRP A 120 -15.22 -12.40 -7.93
CA TRP A 120 -14.46 -11.76 -6.86
C TRP A 120 -13.16 -11.16 -7.39
N SER A 121 -12.68 -10.09 -6.75
CA SER A 121 -11.30 -9.67 -6.97
C SER A 121 -10.38 -10.82 -6.53
N PRO A 122 -9.30 -11.10 -7.26
CA PRO A 122 -8.35 -12.14 -6.86
C PRO A 122 -7.72 -11.89 -5.47
N ASP A 123 -7.72 -10.65 -4.99
CA ASP A 123 -7.18 -10.27 -3.66
C ASP A 123 -8.22 -10.39 -2.53
N CYS A 124 -9.49 -10.63 -2.87
CA CYS A 124 -10.59 -10.83 -1.92
C CYS A 124 -11.55 -11.89 -2.49
N PRO A 125 -11.23 -13.19 -2.39
CA PRO A 125 -11.92 -14.25 -3.11
C PRO A 125 -13.34 -14.57 -2.61
N ASP A 126 -13.74 -14.06 -1.44
CA ASP A 126 -15.11 -14.16 -0.92
C ASP A 126 -15.40 -13.10 0.17
N LEU A 127 -16.65 -13.06 0.66
CA LEU A 127 -17.12 -12.15 1.72
C LEU A 127 -16.36 -12.31 3.05
N THR A 128 -15.83 -13.48 3.36
CA THR A 128 -15.08 -13.73 4.62
C THR A 128 -13.68 -13.09 4.58
N HIS A 129 -13.20 -12.78 3.39
CA HIS A 129 -11.93 -12.09 3.17
C HIS A 129 -12.12 -10.58 3.02
N LEU A 130 -13.33 -10.04 3.15
CA LEU A 130 -13.58 -8.60 3.04
C LEU A 130 -12.75 -7.81 4.06
N ASP A 131 -12.59 -8.34 5.27
CA ASP A 131 -11.70 -7.73 6.25
C ASP A 131 -10.29 -7.63 5.67
N ASN A 132 -9.76 -8.67 5.00
CA ASN A 132 -8.41 -8.71 4.41
C ASN A 132 -8.15 -7.66 3.34
N TYR A 133 -9.17 -6.95 2.88
CA TYR A 133 -8.97 -5.79 2.05
C TYR A 133 -8.09 -4.75 2.76
N LEU A 134 -7.04 -4.33 2.06
CA LEU A 134 -6.17 -3.23 2.43
C LEU A 134 -6.42 -2.10 1.45
N ALA A 135 -6.91 -0.98 1.97
CA ALA A 135 -7.05 0.22 1.16
C ALA A 135 -5.68 0.65 0.58
N PRO A 136 -5.64 1.15 -0.67
CA PRO A 136 -4.44 1.72 -1.24
C PRO A 136 -3.88 2.84 -0.39
N ILE A 137 -2.57 2.79 -0.14
CA ILE A 137 -1.81 4.02 0.09
C ILE A 137 -1.63 4.73 -1.24
N ASP A 138 -1.59 6.05 -1.26
CA ASP A 138 -1.28 6.84 -2.46
C ASP A 138 0.24 6.86 -2.70
N SER A 139 0.75 5.83 -3.37
CA SER A 139 2.15 5.66 -3.70
C SER A 139 2.72 6.78 -4.57
N ASP A 140 1.94 7.34 -5.49
CA ASP A 140 2.42 8.43 -6.35
C ASP A 140 2.70 9.68 -5.53
N THR A 141 1.75 10.08 -4.67
CA THR A 141 1.94 11.19 -3.75
C THR A 141 3.07 10.90 -2.76
N LEU A 142 3.12 9.68 -2.19
CA LEU A 142 4.18 9.26 -1.26
C LEU A 142 5.57 9.40 -1.90
N LEU A 143 5.78 8.86 -3.10
CA LEU A 143 7.08 8.89 -3.79
C LEU A 143 7.45 10.32 -4.23
N SER A 144 6.45 11.10 -4.66
CA SER A 144 6.63 12.53 -4.95
C SER A 144 7.12 13.29 -3.72
N ASP A 145 6.47 13.09 -2.56
CA ASP A 145 6.84 13.74 -1.31
C ASP A 145 8.23 13.29 -0.82
N VAL A 146 8.52 11.99 -0.87
CA VAL A 146 9.86 11.48 -0.53
C VAL A 146 10.92 12.14 -1.40
N THR A 147 10.70 12.24 -2.70
CA THR A 147 11.63 12.91 -3.63
C THR A 147 11.76 14.40 -3.32
N ALA A 148 10.64 15.08 -3.06
CA ALA A 148 10.60 16.51 -2.78
C ALA A 148 11.38 16.86 -1.50
N PHE A 149 11.22 16.07 -0.42
CA PHE A 149 11.84 16.35 0.87
C PHE A 149 13.25 15.78 1.04
N THR A 150 13.76 15.01 0.09
CA THR A 150 15.12 14.43 0.12
C THR A 150 15.96 14.93 -1.07
N VAL A 151 15.65 14.46 -2.28
CA VAL A 151 16.42 14.77 -3.50
C VAL A 151 16.30 16.24 -3.87
N ALA A 152 15.08 16.79 -3.91
CA ALA A 152 14.85 18.15 -4.41
C ALA A 152 15.35 19.25 -3.46
N THR A 153 15.39 18.98 -2.14
CA THR A 153 16.02 19.88 -1.16
C THR A 153 17.54 19.84 -1.22
N GLY A 154 18.13 18.82 -1.86
CA GLY A 154 19.56 18.55 -1.81
C GLY A 154 20.04 18.03 -0.45
N GLN A 155 19.14 17.60 0.44
CA GLN A 155 19.50 17.06 1.74
C GLN A 155 20.23 15.72 1.58
N ARG A 156 21.42 15.61 2.17
CA ARG A 156 22.29 14.42 2.11
C ARG A 156 22.41 13.68 3.44
N ASP A 157 22.02 14.29 4.55
CA ASP A 157 22.08 13.67 5.87
C ASP A 157 21.06 12.54 6.02
N TYR A 158 21.55 11.34 6.34
CA TYR A 158 20.73 10.14 6.42
C TYR A 158 19.74 10.18 7.60
N VAL A 159 20.05 10.90 8.68
CA VAL A 159 19.14 11.04 9.84
C VAL A 159 17.99 11.97 9.50
N ALA A 160 18.28 13.14 8.92
CA ALA A 160 17.25 14.09 8.48
C ALA A 160 16.32 13.46 7.43
N ASN A 161 16.88 12.77 6.43
CA ASN A 161 16.10 12.09 5.40
C ASN A 161 15.27 10.94 5.99
N ALA A 162 15.84 10.10 6.86
CA ALA A 162 15.10 9.02 7.53
C ALA A 162 13.94 9.57 8.38
N ALA A 163 14.13 10.70 9.07
CA ALA A 163 13.07 11.33 9.86
C ALA A 163 11.90 11.80 8.99
N ASN A 164 12.18 12.54 7.90
CA ASN A 164 11.15 12.99 6.96
C ASN A 164 10.42 11.81 6.32
N VAL A 165 11.16 10.81 5.84
CA VAL A 165 10.57 9.65 5.17
C VAL A 165 9.73 8.79 6.13
N SER A 166 10.14 8.63 7.39
CA SER A 166 9.31 7.96 8.40
C SER A 166 7.96 8.66 8.58
N SER A 167 7.96 10.00 8.63
CA SER A 167 6.75 10.81 8.73
C SER A 167 5.86 10.67 7.49
N ILE A 168 6.43 10.75 6.29
CA ILE A 168 5.71 10.62 5.02
C ILE A 168 5.02 9.25 4.92
N ILE A 169 5.73 8.15 5.22
CA ILE A 169 5.16 6.80 5.20
C ILE A 169 4.03 6.69 6.25
N TRP A 170 4.25 7.16 7.48
CA TRP A 170 3.24 7.14 8.53
C TRP A 170 1.94 7.81 8.09
N HIS A 171 2.05 9.00 7.50
CA HIS A 171 0.89 9.75 7.03
C HIS A 171 0.20 9.11 5.82
N ALA A 172 0.94 8.47 4.91
CA ALA A 172 0.34 7.75 3.78
C ALA A 172 -0.54 6.58 4.24
N PHE A 173 -0.08 5.78 5.20
CA PHE A 173 -0.88 4.71 5.80
C PHE A 173 -2.07 5.25 6.60
N LEU A 174 -1.88 6.34 7.36
CA LEU A 174 -2.96 6.99 8.10
C LEU A 174 -4.06 7.51 7.16
N GLN A 175 -3.70 8.14 6.03
CA GLN A 175 -4.63 8.63 5.03
C GLN A 175 -5.39 7.49 4.33
N ALA A 176 -4.75 6.34 4.14
CA ALA A 176 -5.40 5.11 3.68
C ALA A 176 -6.29 4.44 4.75
N ASN A 177 -6.41 5.04 5.94
CA ASN A 177 -7.06 4.46 7.11
C ASN A 177 -6.54 3.06 7.46
N ARG A 178 -5.23 2.85 7.27
CA ARG A 178 -4.52 1.63 7.64
C ARG A 178 -3.65 1.93 8.84
N SER A 179 -4.04 1.39 9.98
CA SER A 179 -3.25 1.52 11.20
C SER A 179 -1.97 0.71 11.04
N ILE A 180 -0.83 1.41 10.96
CA ILE A 180 0.48 0.87 11.36
C ILE A 180 0.77 1.36 12.77
N ASN A 181 1.45 0.56 13.57
CA ASN A 181 1.83 0.94 14.94
C ASN A 181 3.30 1.37 15.04
N TRP A 182 4.08 1.13 13.99
CA TRP A 182 5.46 1.60 13.89
C TRP A 182 5.90 1.75 12.43
N VAL A 183 6.71 2.77 12.14
CA VAL A 183 7.52 2.86 10.92
C VAL A 183 8.80 3.62 11.21
N GLY A 184 9.92 3.16 10.69
CA GLY A 184 11.18 3.85 10.89
C GLY A 184 12.36 3.14 10.30
N PHE A 185 13.54 3.53 10.79
CA PHE A 185 14.80 3.06 10.28
C PHE A 185 15.65 2.37 11.34
N TYR A 186 16.41 1.38 10.91
CA TYR A 186 17.58 0.87 11.65
C TYR A 186 18.82 1.01 10.79
N PHE A 187 19.91 1.54 11.35
CA PHE A 187 21.17 1.73 10.65
C PHE A 187 22.16 0.60 10.96
N VAL A 188 22.86 0.11 9.94
CA VAL A 188 23.94 -0.85 10.13
C VAL A 188 25.18 -0.10 10.60
N ARG A 189 25.58 -0.31 11.86
CA ARG A 189 26.71 0.38 12.50
C ARG A 189 27.81 -0.61 12.84
N PRO A 190 29.09 -0.33 12.55
CA PRO A 190 30.19 -1.18 13.01
C PRO A 190 30.30 -1.14 14.53
N LEU A 191 30.75 -2.22 15.15
CA LEU A 191 31.00 -2.29 16.59
C LEU A 191 32.47 -2.02 16.90
N THR A 192 32.75 -1.19 17.91
CA THR A 192 34.12 -1.00 18.42
C THR A 192 34.56 -2.13 19.35
N ASN A 193 33.61 -2.75 20.04
CA ASN A 193 33.83 -3.76 21.08
C ASN A 193 32.94 -4.99 20.87
N PRO A 194 33.00 -5.67 19.70
CA PRO A 194 32.19 -6.86 19.46
C PRO A 194 32.56 -7.95 20.47
N LYS A 195 31.53 -8.60 21.04
CA LYS A 195 31.73 -9.82 21.85
C LYS A 195 32.03 -10.99 20.92
N ALA A 196 32.64 -12.06 21.43
CA ALA A 196 33.00 -13.23 20.62
C ALA A 196 31.83 -13.87 19.84
N THR A 197 30.59 -13.64 20.29
CA THR A 197 29.36 -14.16 19.67
C THR A 197 28.63 -13.14 18.79
N ASP A 198 29.12 -11.91 18.73
CA ASP A 198 28.50 -10.82 17.97
C ASP A 198 29.04 -10.80 16.54
N HIS A 199 28.23 -10.29 15.61
CA HIS A 199 28.71 -9.85 14.31
C HIS A 199 29.50 -8.53 14.49
N ASP A 200 30.41 -8.19 13.58
CA ASP A 200 31.20 -6.94 13.64
C ASP A 200 30.35 -5.65 13.50
N HIS A 201 29.05 -5.80 13.28
CA HIS A 201 28.09 -4.72 13.09
C HIS A 201 26.82 -5.02 13.88
N ILE A 202 26.02 -3.98 14.10
CA ILE A 202 24.73 -4.04 14.76
C ILE A 202 23.72 -3.15 14.03
N LEU A 203 22.44 -3.50 14.11
CA LEU A 203 21.37 -2.58 13.73
C LEU A 203 21.10 -1.66 14.92
N LEU A 204 21.28 -0.35 14.71
CA LEU A 204 21.01 0.69 15.69
C LEU A 204 19.76 1.47 15.29
N LEU A 205 18.86 1.70 16.25
CA LEU A 205 17.62 2.43 16.01
C LEU A 205 17.91 3.84 15.47
N GLY A 206 17.25 4.17 14.35
CA GLY A 206 17.24 5.49 13.72
C GLY A 206 15.92 6.24 13.98
N PRO A 207 15.62 7.29 13.21
CA PRO A 207 14.34 8.00 13.27
C PRO A 207 13.16 7.07 12.96
N PHE A 208 12.04 7.29 13.65
CA PHE A 208 10.83 6.51 13.51
C PHE A 208 9.58 7.28 13.97
N MET A 209 8.41 6.76 13.62
CA MET A 209 7.10 7.14 14.11
C MET A 209 6.47 5.92 14.79
N GLY A 210 6.02 6.05 16.04
CA GLY A 210 5.43 4.95 16.79
C GLY A 210 5.80 4.98 18.28
N LYS A 211 5.52 3.86 18.97
CA LYS A 211 5.98 3.65 20.35
C LYS A 211 7.50 3.43 20.42
N PRO A 212 8.14 3.59 21.60
CA PRO A 212 9.54 3.22 21.78
C PRO A 212 9.81 1.78 21.32
N ALA A 213 10.93 1.58 20.62
CA ALA A 213 11.32 0.31 20.03
C ALA A 213 12.66 -0.19 20.57
N CYS A 214 13.04 -1.41 20.15
CA CYS A 214 14.33 -1.99 20.51
C CYS A 214 15.46 -1.11 19.98
N SER A 215 16.32 -0.58 20.87
CA SER A 215 17.39 0.32 20.44
C SER A 215 18.49 -0.35 19.61
N ARG A 216 18.61 -1.68 19.70
CA ARG A 216 19.67 -2.50 19.11
C ARG A 216 19.13 -3.85 18.67
N ILE A 217 19.42 -4.25 17.44
CA ILE A 217 19.06 -5.57 16.90
C ILE A 217 20.34 -6.27 16.40
N ARG A 218 20.55 -7.51 16.85
CA ARG A 218 21.71 -8.32 16.44
C ARG A 218 21.51 -8.89 15.03
N TYR A 219 22.61 -9.24 14.37
CA TYR A 219 22.61 -9.74 12.99
C TYR A 219 21.69 -10.96 12.74
N GLN A 220 21.66 -11.88 13.70
CA GLN A 220 20.91 -13.14 13.62
C GLN A 220 19.42 -13.04 13.99
N ASN A 221 18.96 -11.85 14.40
CA ASN A 221 17.79 -11.70 15.25
C ASN A 221 16.58 -11.11 14.51
N GLY A 222 15.42 -11.78 14.60
CA GLY A 222 14.14 -11.29 14.09
C GLY A 222 14.03 -11.15 12.57
N VAL A 223 12.94 -10.52 12.14
CA VAL A 223 12.63 -10.23 10.74
C VAL A 223 13.61 -9.19 10.18
N CYS A 224 13.91 -8.14 10.96
CA CYS A 224 14.98 -7.19 10.65
C CYS A 224 16.34 -7.86 10.37
N GLY A 225 16.79 -8.76 11.25
CA GLY A 225 18.02 -9.51 11.02
C GLY A 225 17.95 -10.38 9.77
N ALA A 226 16.81 -11.01 9.49
CA ALA A 226 16.64 -11.79 8.27
C ALA A 226 16.78 -10.93 7.00
N SER A 227 16.10 -9.78 6.95
CA SER A 227 16.22 -8.79 5.87
C SER A 227 17.66 -8.36 5.64
N TRP A 228 18.39 -8.10 6.73
CA TRP A 228 19.80 -7.73 6.67
C TRP A 228 20.67 -8.87 6.09
N ARG A 229 20.48 -10.12 6.54
CA ARG A 229 21.25 -11.27 6.06
C ARG A 229 21.01 -11.62 4.60
N THR A 230 19.73 -11.63 4.20
CA THR A 230 19.34 -12.05 2.84
C THR A 230 19.45 -10.91 1.83
N LYS A 231 19.60 -9.66 2.29
CA LYS A 231 19.54 -8.45 1.46
C LYS A 231 18.24 -8.39 0.64
N SER A 232 17.15 -8.90 1.21
CA SER A 232 15.85 -8.99 0.55
C SER A 232 14.74 -8.47 1.46
N VAL A 233 13.64 -8.02 0.86
CA VAL A 233 12.43 -7.65 1.59
C VAL A 233 11.92 -8.86 2.38
N GLN A 234 11.42 -8.59 3.58
CA GLN A 234 10.68 -9.54 4.41
C GLN A 234 9.28 -8.98 4.64
N ARG A 235 8.25 -9.58 4.03
CA ARG A 235 6.85 -9.21 4.26
C ARG A 235 6.15 -10.34 5.00
N VAL A 236 6.02 -10.18 6.31
CA VAL A 236 5.56 -11.21 7.23
C VAL A 236 4.09 -11.02 7.54
N ALA A 237 3.25 -11.94 7.06
CA ALA A 237 1.80 -11.94 7.25
C ALA A 237 1.35 -12.08 8.71
N ASN A 238 2.07 -12.89 9.49
CA ASN A 238 1.81 -13.11 10.90
C ASN A 238 3.13 -13.24 11.67
N VAL A 239 3.53 -12.21 12.41
CA VAL A 239 4.81 -12.21 13.15
C VAL A 239 4.86 -13.27 14.25
N HIS A 240 3.72 -13.68 14.80
CA HIS A 240 3.66 -14.74 15.81
C HIS A 240 3.96 -16.14 15.25
N GLU A 241 3.87 -16.31 13.92
CA GLU A 241 4.25 -17.54 13.23
C GLU A 241 5.70 -17.50 12.75
N TYR A 242 6.38 -16.36 12.87
CA TYR A 242 7.75 -16.19 12.40
C TYR A 242 8.76 -16.71 13.44
N PRO A 243 9.61 -17.71 13.10
CA PRO A 243 10.58 -18.25 14.04
C PRO A 243 11.60 -17.20 14.49
N GLY A 244 11.74 -17.03 15.81
CA GLY A 244 12.70 -16.07 16.37
C GLY A 244 12.29 -14.60 16.23
N HIS A 245 10.99 -14.31 16.09
CA HIS A 245 10.45 -12.96 16.13
C HIS A 245 10.84 -12.23 17.44
N ILE A 246 11.22 -10.95 17.30
CA ILE A 246 11.56 -10.06 18.41
C ILE A 246 10.52 -8.96 18.41
N ALA A 247 9.46 -9.15 19.20
CA ALA A 247 8.43 -8.13 19.35
C ALA A 247 8.97 -6.99 20.23
N CYS A 248 9.04 -5.77 19.67
CA CYS A 248 9.28 -4.56 20.46
C CYS A 248 7.95 -3.90 20.89
N ASP A 249 6.85 -4.13 20.14
CA ASP A 249 5.48 -3.78 20.52
C ASP A 249 4.59 -5.03 20.43
N ASP A 250 3.99 -5.44 21.55
CA ASP A 250 3.09 -6.61 21.63
C ASP A 250 1.84 -6.45 20.75
N ALA A 251 1.52 -5.23 20.30
CA ALA A 251 0.42 -4.99 19.40
C ALA A 251 0.70 -5.50 17.96
N SER A 252 1.97 -5.59 17.53
CA SER A 252 2.36 -5.96 16.17
C SER A 252 1.93 -7.38 15.81
N LYS A 253 1.28 -7.53 14.64
CA LYS A 253 0.81 -8.81 14.10
C LYS A 253 1.33 -9.08 12.69
N SER A 254 1.75 -8.09 11.93
CA SER A 254 2.49 -8.26 10.66
C SER A 254 3.60 -7.21 10.57
N GLU A 255 4.62 -7.49 9.77
CA GLU A 255 5.84 -6.67 9.66
C GLU A 255 6.29 -6.62 8.18
N LEU A 256 6.77 -5.46 7.73
CA LEU A 256 7.39 -5.27 6.41
C LEU A 256 8.76 -4.62 6.59
N VAL A 257 9.82 -5.38 6.34
CA VAL A 257 11.20 -4.90 6.42
C VAL A 257 11.85 -4.86 5.05
N THR A 258 12.32 -3.68 4.65
CA THR A 258 12.97 -3.43 3.36
C THR A 258 14.41 -2.95 3.55
N PRO A 259 15.42 -3.63 2.96
CA PRO A 259 16.81 -3.20 3.08
C PRO A 259 17.12 -2.02 2.16
N VAL A 260 17.87 -1.05 2.67
CA VAL A 260 18.51 0.02 1.89
C VAL A 260 19.91 -0.43 1.51
N LEU A 261 20.15 -0.59 0.21
CA LEU A 261 21.43 -1.04 -0.34
C LEU A 261 22.24 0.14 -0.85
N ASN A 262 23.50 0.29 -0.41
CA ASN A 262 24.42 1.29 -0.97
C ASN A 262 24.85 0.92 -2.41
N LYS A 263 25.67 1.77 -3.05
CA LYS A 263 26.18 1.56 -4.41
C LYS A 263 27.01 0.29 -4.58
N GLN A 264 27.53 -0.27 -3.48
CA GLN A 264 28.30 -1.51 -3.43
C GLN A 264 27.40 -2.74 -3.20
N GLY A 265 26.09 -2.56 -3.05
CA GLY A 265 25.14 -3.64 -2.78
C GLY A 265 25.16 -4.13 -1.33
N GLU A 266 25.65 -3.32 -0.40
CA GLU A 266 25.66 -3.62 1.04
C GLU A 266 24.48 -2.95 1.74
N VAL A 267 23.92 -3.63 2.73
CA VAL A 267 22.84 -3.09 3.55
C VAL A 267 23.42 -2.04 4.49
N VAL A 268 22.96 -0.80 4.37
CA VAL A 268 23.37 0.33 5.22
C VAL A 268 22.28 0.77 6.18
N ALA A 269 21.02 0.48 5.84
CA ALA A 269 19.87 0.69 6.69
C ALA A 269 18.78 -0.33 6.37
N LEU A 270 17.80 -0.45 7.27
CA LEU A 270 16.52 -1.11 7.05
C LEU A 270 15.41 -0.08 7.22
N ILE A 271 14.40 -0.13 6.37
CA ILE A 271 13.09 0.49 6.61
C ILE A 271 12.19 -0.60 7.18
N ASP A 272 11.64 -0.36 8.37
CA ASP A 272 10.82 -1.33 9.09
C ASP A 272 9.45 -0.72 9.39
N LEU A 273 8.38 -1.51 9.19
CA LEU A 273 6.99 -1.14 9.38
C LEU A 273 6.27 -2.26 10.13
N ASP A 274 5.61 -1.91 11.23
CA ASP A 274 4.77 -2.81 12.00
C ASP A 274 3.28 -2.48 11.83
N CYS A 275 2.45 -3.51 11.81
CA CYS A 275 1.00 -3.35 11.79
C CYS A 275 0.31 -4.20 12.88
N PRO A 276 -0.69 -3.67 13.61
CA PRO A 276 -1.41 -4.40 14.65
C PRO A 276 -2.41 -5.44 14.09
N ARG A 277 -2.38 -5.62 12.76
CA ARG A 277 -3.23 -6.50 11.99
C ARG A 277 -2.39 -7.57 11.30
N LYS A 278 -2.89 -8.80 11.24
CA LYS A 278 -2.31 -9.83 10.36
C LYS A 278 -2.54 -9.44 8.90
N ASN A 279 -1.64 -9.84 8.01
CA ASN A 279 -1.67 -9.45 6.59
C ASN A 279 -1.84 -7.93 6.42
N GLY A 280 -1.11 -7.14 7.21
CA GLY A 280 -1.23 -5.69 7.23
C GLY A 280 -0.58 -4.99 6.04
N PHE A 281 0.20 -5.72 5.23
CA PHE A 281 0.95 -5.20 4.08
C PHE A 281 0.71 -6.05 2.84
N SER A 282 0.38 -5.36 1.74
CA SER A 282 0.20 -5.92 0.41
C SER A 282 1.52 -5.93 -0.37
N VAL A 283 1.52 -6.60 -1.53
CA VAL A 283 2.66 -6.60 -2.47
C VAL A 283 2.97 -5.19 -2.97
N ASP A 284 1.97 -4.33 -3.08
CA ASP A 284 2.15 -2.96 -3.58
C ASP A 284 2.76 -2.02 -2.55
N ASP A 285 2.42 -2.22 -1.26
CA ASP A 285 3.13 -1.56 -0.18
C ASP A 285 4.61 -1.94 -0.22
N GLU A 286 4.91 -3.23 -0.36
CA GLU A 286 6.28 -3.73 -0.54
C GLU A 286 6.98 -3.05 -1.73
N ARG A 287 6.36 -3.01 -2.91
CA ARG A 287 6.94 -2.36 -4.09
C ARG A 287 7.18 -0.86 -3.87
N THR A 288 6.24 -0.18 -3.25
CA THR A 288 6.34 1.26 -2.92
C THR A 288 7.49 1.51 -1.95
N ILE A 289 7.58 0.73 -0.87
CA ILE A 289 8.67 0.88 0.12
C ILE A 289 10.03 0.50 -0.47
N VAL A 290 10.10 -0.47 -1.40
CA VAL A 290 11.33 -0.74 -2.18
C VAL A 290 11.75 0.47 -3.01
N GLN A 291 10.82 1.19 -3.64
CA GLN A 291 11.13 2.43 -4.36
C GLN A 291 11.60 3.53 -3.40
N VAL A 292 10.97 3.68 -2.23
CA VAL A 292 11.45 4.59 -1.18
C VAL A 292 12.88 4.26 -0.76
N ALA A 293 13.19 2.98 -0.53
CA ALA A 293 14.54 2.54 -0.16
C ALA A 293 15.58 2.87 -1.23
N ARG A 294 15.22 2.80 -2.52
CA ARG A 294 16.09 3.23 -3.63
C ARG A 294 16.34 4.73 -3.61
N ILE A 295 15.29 5.54 -3.46
CA ILE A 295 15.42 7.01 -3.38
C ILE A 295 16.32 7.39 -2.20
N ILE A 296 16.06 6.80 -1.02
CA ILE A 296 16.87 7.04 0.19
C ILE A 296 18.33 6.62 -0.01
N SER A 297 18.58 5.48 -0.66
CA SER A 297 19.93 5.02 -0.97
C SER A 297 20.71 6.07 -1.76
N GLU A 298 20.10 6.67 -2.79
CA GLU A 298 20.73 7.65 -3.66
C GLU A 298 20.82 9.05 -3.03
N ALA A 299 19.82 9.42 -2.23
CA ALA A 299 19.69 10.75 -1.64
C ALA A 299 20.64 10.97 -0.44
N CYS A 300 21.16 9.91 0.20
CA CYS A 300 21.94 10.04 1.43
C CYS A 300 23.44 9.79 1.26
N ASP A 301 24.24 10.41 2.14
CA ASP A 301 25.68 10.17 2.27
C ASP A 301 25.96 9.12 3.35
N TRP A 302 25.95 7.84 2.94
CA TRP A 302 26.07 6.70 3.86
C TRP A 302 27.45 6.54 4.51
N ALA A 303 28.49 7.22 4.03
CA ALA A 303 29.81 7.21 4.67
C ALA A 303 29.73 7.63 6.15
N ASN A 304 28.79 8.51 6.50
CA ASN A 304 28.58 9.00 7.87
C ASN A 304 27.93 7.95 8.79
N VAL A 305 27.32 6.89 8.24
CA VAL A 305 26.78 5.78 9.02
C VAL A 305 27.90 4.88 9.58
N GLY A 306 29.07 4.88 8.93
CA GLY A 306 30.22 4.04 9.30
C GLY A 306 30.89 4.40 10.63
N MET A 307 30.41 5.42 11.35
CA MET A 307 30.93 5.72 12.69
C MET A 307 30.66 4.54 13.64
N PRO A 308 31.70 3.95 14.25
CA PRO A 308 31.53 2.80 15.14
C PRO A 308 30.66 3.10 16.37
N TYR A 309 29.91 2.09 16.81
CA TYR A 309 29.12 2.08 18.04
C TYR A 309 29.82 1.25 19.11
N THR A 310 29.95 1.80 20.31
CA THR A 310 30.42 1.07 21.49
C THR A 310 29.22 0.53 22.25
N GLN A 311 29.10 -0.78 22.35
CA GLN A 311 28.08 -1.40 23.19
C GLN A 311 28.34 -1.09 24.68
N PRO A 312 27.30 -0.89 25.49
CA PRO A 312 27.42 -0.78 26.94
C PRO A 312 27.91 -2.08 27.59
#